data_AF-A0A9D1P9N1-F1
#
_entry.id   AF-A0A9D1P9N1-F1
#
_cell.length_a   1.000
_cell.length_b   1.000
_cell.length_c   1.000
_cell.angle_alpha   90.00
_cell.angle_beta   90.00
_cell.angle_gamma   90.00
#
_symmetry.space_group_name_H-M   'P 1'
#
loop_
_entity.id
_entity.type
_entity.pdbx_description
1 polymer ?
#
loop_
_entity_poly.entity_id
_entity_poly.type
_entity_poly.pdbx_seq_one_letter_code
_entity_poly.pdbx_strand_id
1 'polypeptide(L)'
;MAVIRDDSQQTTANITVVDDDGTRKTVACASCHIRPGKGMTFTLDAMDDAAGVDEESMAAVRASIAAYMGEEIQKAAALGVPVAMPVLASDAG
;
A
#
# COMPACT_ATOMS: atom_id res chain seq x y z
N MET A 1 -11.58 36.62 3.51
CA MET A 1 -12.21 35.31 3.26
C MET A 1 -11.18 34.45 2.55
N ALA A 2 -10.91 33.24 3.03
CA ALA A 2 -9.97 32.32 2.38
C ALA A 2 -10.75 31.12 1.83
N VAL A 3 -10.47 30.76 0.58
CA VAL A 3 -10.93 29.51 -0.04
C VAL A 3 -9.81 28.50 0.17
N ILE A 4 -10.10 27.40 0.85
CA ILE A 4 -9.15 26.31 1.10
C ILE A 4 -9.63 25.10 0.31
N ARG A 5 -8.73 24.52 -0.50
CA ARG A 5 -8.94 23.28 -1.25
C ARG A 5 -8.10 22.19 -0.61
N ASP A 6 -8.74 21.08 -0.26
CA ASP A 6 -8.10 19.97 0.43
C ASP A 6 -8.26 18.72 -0.46
N ASP A 7 -7.31 18.56 -1.39
CA ASP A 7 -7.35 17.55 -2.43
C ASP A 7 -7.03 16.17 -1.83
N SER A 8 -8.07 15.50 -1.30
CA SER A 8 -8.00 14.11 -0.86
C SER A 8 -7.68 13.19 -2.04
N GLN A 9 -6.80 12.21 -1.80
CA GLN A 9 -6.39 11.23 -2.80
C GLN A 9 -6.78 9.83 -2.34
N GLN A 10 -7.27 9.02 -3.28
CA GLN A 10 -7.53 7.60 -3.07
C GLN A 10 -6.81 6.82 -4.16
N THR A 11 -5.99 5.85 -3.76
CA THR A 11 -5.28 4.95 -4.65
C THR A 11 -5.59 3.51 -4.29
N THR A 12 -5.48 2.62 -5.25
CA THR A 12 -5.72 1.17 -5.09
C THR A 12 -4.67 0.39 -5.85
N ALA A 13 -4.19 -0.70 -5.27
CA ALA A 13 -3.26 -1.64 -5.88
C ALA A 13 -3.80 -3.06 -5.78
N ASN A 14 -4.03 -3.71 -6.93
CA ASN A 14 -4.36 -5.12 -6.99
C ASN A 14 -3.06 -5.92 -7.15
N ILE A 15 -2.76 -6.76 -6.17
CA ILE A 15 -1.59 -7.65 -6.22
C ILE A 15 -2.02 -8.96 -6.84
N THR A 16 -1.38 -9.29 -7.96
CA THR A 16 -1.73 -10.46 -8.79
C THR A 16 -0.51 -11.35 -8.95
N VAL A 17 -0.70 -12.65 -8.69
CA VAL A 17 0.29 -13.69 -8.99
C VAL A 17 -0.05 -14.28 -10.37
N VAL A 18 0.99 -14.60 -11.13
CA VAL A 18 0.88 -15.28 -12.43
C VAL A 18 1.43 -16.68 -12.25
N ASP A 19 0.59 -17.69 -12.47
CA ASP A 19 0.99 -19.10 -12.41
C ASP A 19 1.78 -19.49 -13.66
N ASP A 20 2.45 -20.65 -13.62
CA ASP A 20 3.26 -21.19 -14.73
C ASP A 20 2.46 -21.41 -16.03
N ASP A 21 1.14 -21.66 -15.90
CA ASP A 21 0.22 -21.80 -17.03
C ASP A 21 -0.24 -20.45 -17.61
N GLY A 22 0.23 -19.33 -17.04
CA GLY A 22 -0.13 -17.97 -17.41
C GLY A 22 -1.42 -17.45 -16.76
N THR A 23 -2.08 -18.25 -15.93
CA THR A 23 -3.28 -17.83 -15.19
C THR A 23 -2.94 -16.72 -14.20
N ARG A 24 -3.80 -15.71 -14.13
CA ARG A 24 -3.65 -14.57 -13.22
C ARG A 24 -4.63 -14.70 -12.06
N LYS A 25 -4.12 -14.63 -10.83
CA LYS A 25 -4.91 -14.66 -9.60
C LYS A 25 -4.63 -13.40 -8.79
N THR A 26 -5.66 -12.62 -8.53
CA THR A 26 -5.54 -11.49 -7.60
C THR A 26 -5.63 -12.01 -6.18
N VAL A 27 -4.55 -11.84 -5.42
CA VAL A 27 -4.39 -12.45 -4.09
C VAL A 27 -4.58 -11.43 -2.97
N ALA A 28 -4.41 -10.14 -3.28
CA ALA A 28 -4.68 -9.07 -2.35
C ALA A 28 -5.06 -7.77 -3.08
N CYS A 29 -5.88 -6.95 -2.44
CA CYS A 29 -6.15 -5.58 -2.82
C CYS A 29 -5.73 -4.66 -1.68
N ALA A 30 -4.86 -3.70 -1.96
CA ALA A 30 -4.51 -2.64 -1.03
C ALA A 30 -5.13 -1.33 -1.50
N SER A 31 -5.61 -0.52 -0.57
CA SER A 31 -6.07 0.84 -0.86
C SER A 31 -5.51 1.83 0.15
N CYS A 32 -5.21 3.03 -0.32
CA CYS A 32 -4.77 4.14 0.51
C CYS A 32 -5.67 5.34 0.29
N HIS A 33 -6.09 5.95 1.40
CA HIS A 33 -6.83 7.20 1.41
C HIS A 33 -6.01 8.25 2.15
N ILE A 34 -5.50 9.23 1.42
CA ILE A 34 -4.74 10.35 1.96
C ILE A 34 -5.65 11.57 2.03
N ARG A 35 -5.81 12.12 3.23
CA ARG A 35 -6.63 13.30 3.49
C ARG A 35 -5.75 14.35 4.19
N PRO A 36 -5.24 15.35 3.47
CA PRO A 36 -4.44 16.41 4.08
C PRO A 36 -5.17 17.01 5.29
N GLY A 37 -4.43 17.30 6.36
CA GLY A 37 -4.99 17.77 7.63
C GLY A 37 -5.84 16.77 8.45
N LYS A 38 -6.23 15.60 7.90
CA LYS A 38 -7.01 14.57 8.61
C LYS A 38 -6.26 13.27 8.84
N GLY A 39 -5.25 12.95 8.04
CA GLY A 39 -4.48 11.72 8.16
C GLY A 39 -4.47 10.86 6.90
N MET A 40 -4.02 9.63 7.04
CA MET A 40 -4.11 8.62 6.01
C MET A 40 -4.72 7.32 6.55
N THR A 41 -5.29 6.50 5.67
CA THR A 41 -5.82 5.18 6.02
C THR A 41 -5.40 4.18 4.96
N PHE A 42 -4.93 3.02 5.40
CA PHE A 42 -4.66 1.87 4.55
C PHE A 42 -5.68 0.78 4.83
N THR A 43 -6.17 0.16 3.77
CA THR A 43 -6.98 -1.06 3.83
C THR A 43 -6.27 -2.13 3.02
N LEU A 44 -6.17 -3.33 3.56
CA LEU A 44 -5.61 -4.49 2.87
C LEU A 44 -6.62 -5.63 2.96
N ASP A 45 -7.11 -6.06 1.81
CA ASP A 45 -8.03 -7.18 1.68
C ASP A 45 -7.28 -8.35 1.03
N ALA A 46 -7.13 -9.45 1.76
CA ALA A 46 -6.62 -10.70 1.20
C ALA A 46 -7.77 -11.48 0.55
N MET A 47 -7.56 -11.97 -0.67
CA MET A 47 -8.57 -12.72 -1.42
C MET A 47 -8.49 -14.22 -1.08
N ASP A 48 -9.58 -14.96 -1.27
CA ASP A 48 -9.62 -16.41 -1.03
C ASP A 48 -8.57 -17.17 -1.86
N ASP A 49 -8.24 -16.66 -3.06
CA ASP A 49 -7.21 -17.20 -3.95
C ASP A 49 -5.79 -17.15 -3.36
N ALA A 50 -5.55 -16.36 -2.31
CA ALA A 50 -4.27 -16.30 -1.62
C ALA A 50 -3.90 -17.60 -0.90
N ALA A 51 -4.90 -18.42 -0.51
CA ALA A 51 -4.67 -19.65 0.23
C ALA A 51 -3.94 -20.74 -0.58
N GLY A 52 -3.94 -20.64 -1.91
CA GLY A 52 -3.28 -21.59 -2.82
C GLY A 52 -1.91 -21.16 -3.32
N VAL A 53 -1.39 -20.03 -2.85
CA VAL A 53 -0.11 -19.46 -3.30
C VAL A 53 1.03 -20.02 -2.45
N ASP A 54 2.13 -20.42 -3.09
CA ASP A 54 3.31 -20.91 -2.39
C ASP A 54 4.01 -19.81 -1.55
N GLU A 55 4.90 -20.24 -0.66
CA GLU A 55 5.56 -19.34 0.30
C GLU A 55 6.49 -18.31 -0.38
N GLU A 56 7.15 -18.67 -1.48
CA GLU A 56 8.06 -17.78 -2.23
C GLU A 56 7.28 -16.66 -2.92
N SER A 57 6.22 -17.02 -3.63
CA SER A 57 5.28 -16.11 -4.26
C SER A 57 4.59 -15.22 -3.22
N MET A 58 4.22 -15.78 -2.05
CA MET A 58 3.66 -14.98 -0.95
C MET A 58 4.67 -14.01 -0.34
N ALA A 59 5.97 -14.34 -0.31
CA ALA A 59 7.00 -13.39 0.10
C ALA A 59 7.09 -12.22 -0.87
N ALA A 60 7.02 -12.48 -2.18
CA ALA A 60 6.96 -11.44 -3.21
C ALA A 60 5.71 -10.56 -3.09
N VAL A 61 4.54 -11.16 -2.85
CA VAL A 61 3.27 -10.45 -2.60
C VAL A 61 3.40 -9.49 -1.42
N ARG A 62 3.96 -9.95 -0.28
CA ARG A 62 4.20 -9.11 0.90
C ARG A 62 5.17 -7.97 0.60
N ALA A 63 6.22 -8.23 -0.16
CA ALA A 63 7.17 -7.20 -0.59
C ALA A 63 6.49 -6.14 -1.47
N SER A 64 5.63 -6.54 -2.41
CA SER A 64 4.85 -5.60 -3.24
C SER A 64 3.88 -4.76 -2.42
N ILE A 65 3.20 -5.34 -1.42
CA ILE A 65 2.33 -4.58 -0.51
C ILE A 65 3.14 -3.57 0.28
N ALA A 66 4.29 -3.97 0.84
CA ALA A 66 5.17 -3.09 1.59
C ALA A 66 5.70 -1.93 0.73
N ALA A 67 6.07 -2.19 -0.51
CA ALA A 67 6.50 -1.16 -1.46
C ALA A 67 5.37 -0.15 -1.73
N TYR A 68 4.16 -0.62 -2.03
CA TYR A 68 2.99 0.23 -2.22
C TYR A 68 2.70 1.10 -0.98
N MET A 69 2.70 0.50 0.21
CA MET A 69 2.52 1.24 1.46
C MET A 69 3.61 2.31 1.64
N GLY A 70 4.87 2.00 1.36
CA GLY A 70 5.97 2.94 1.41
C GLY A 70 5.79 4.13 0.47
N GLU A 71 5.40 3.88 -0.78
CA GLU A 71 5.12 4.93 -1.77
C GLU A 71 3.99 5.86 -1.31
N GLU A 72 2.89 5.30 -0.81
CA GLU A 72 1.75 6.09 -0.33
C GLU A 72 2.08 6.88 0.94
N ILE A 73 2.91 6.35 1.84
CA ILE A 73 3.43 7.07 3.00
C ILE A 73 4.28 8.27 2.54
N GLN A 74 5.15 8.09 1.55
CA GLN A 74 5.95 9.19 0.98
C GLN A 74 5.06 10.27 0.34
N LYS A 75 4.01 9.87 -0.39
CA LYS A 75 3.01 10.80 -0.95
C LYS A 75 2.29 11.58 0.16
N ALA A 76 1.87 10.89 1.22
CA ALA A 76 1.21 11.51 2.36
C ALA A 76 2.12 12.53 3.07
N ALA A 77 3.40 12.19 3.27
CA ALA A 77 4.40 13.11 3.83
C ALA A 77 4.57 14.36 2.97
N ALA A 78 4.63 14.22 1.64
CA ALA A 78 4.74 15.35 0.71
C ALA A 78 3.51 16.27 0.74
N LEU A 79 2.35 15.73 1.12
CA LEU A 79 1.10 16.47 1.31
C LEU A 79 0.93 17.04 2.73
N GLY A 80 1.95 16.92 3.58
CA GLY A 80 1.94 17.44 4.95
C GLY A 80 1.06 16.62 5.91
N VAL A 81 0.69 15.39 5.55
CA VAL A 81 0.02 14.47 6.47
C VAL A 81 1.06 13.94 7.46
N PRO A 82 0.82 14.04 8.78
CA PRO A 82 1.71 13.45 9.77
C PRO A 82 1.74 11.93 9.61
N VAL A 83 2.89 11.40 9.19
CA VAL A 83 3.13 9.97 9.07
C VAL A 83 4.29 9.57 9.97
N ALA A 84 4.09 8.53 10.78
CA ALA A 84 5.18 7.92 11.52
C ALA A 84 5.96 7.05 10.51
N MET A 85 7.10 7.55 10.04
CA MET A 85 8.00 6.74 9.22
C MET A 85 8.56 5.63 10.11
N PRO A 86 8.43 4.35 9.75
CA PRO A 86 9.12 3.29 10.47
C PRO A 86 10.62 3.55 10.34
N VAL A 87 11.31 3.69 11.47
CA VAL A 87 12.77 3.80 11.50
C VAL A 87 13.30 2.45 11.00
N LEU A 88 13.96 2.44 9.84
CA LEU A 88 14.63 1.25 9.36
C LEU A 88 15.81 0.98 10.30
N ALA A 89 16.08 -0.28 10.65
CA ALA A 89 17.16 -0.65 11.58
C ALA A 89 18.55 -0.11 11.14
N SER A 90 18.72 0.18 9.84
CA SER A 90 19.89 0.82 9.25
C SER A 90 20.04 2.32 9.54
N ASP A 91 18.99 2.99 10.02
CA ASP A 91 19.02 4.41 10.40
C ASP A 91 19.39 4.61 11.88
N ALA A 92 19.58 3.52 12.64
CA ALA A 92 19.86 3.55 14.07
C ALA A 92 21.36 3.55 14.44
N GLY A 93 22.26 3.42 13.46
CA GLY A 93 23.72 3.46 13.68
C GLY A 93 24.49 2.32 13.05
#